data_AF-A0A848NRR6-F1
#
_entry.id   AF-A0A848NRR6-F1
#
_cell.length_a   1.000
_cell.length_b   1.000
_cell.length_c   1.000
_cell.angle_alpha   90.00
_cell.angle_beta   90.00
_cell.angle_gamma   90.00
#
_symmetry.space_group_name_H-M   'P 1'
#
loop_
_entity.id
_entity.type
_entity.pdbx_description
1 polymer ?
#
loop_
_entity_poly.entity_id
_entity_poly.type
_entity_poly.pdbx_seq_one_letter_code
_entity_poly.pdbx_strand_id
1 'polypeptide(L)'
;EAADRMRRYTIADSEKFAGITDGETTLDNKSGESAGIRGDGFKTAGTRVVLDILCGSANKQCKTQHDAHNQPVLDENGIPKLELDGNGRVQFYPTQAGMTMAAFLETDRGKEMPGPTGGNRGGPGTLLGFPYSPGGILDLAHEAYGGSHDFIGGTLSGYYDEQGNARRGLTPAQNFMYEIWTGIALVPATPFALSEALPPQAWKALEILLRMKR
;
A
#
# COMPACT_ATOMS: atom_id res chain seq x y z
N GLU A 1 9.61 -12.93 -16.46
CA GLU A 1 8.63 -12.17 -17.27
C GLU A 1 7.34 -11.87 -16.50
N ALA A 2 6.62 -12.88 -15.97
CA ALA A 2 5.39 -12.62 -15.22
C ALA A 2 5.59 -11.77 -13.95
N ALA A 3 6.59 -12.09 -13.13
CA ALA A 3 6.92 -11.33 -11.92
C ALA A 3 7.29 -9.86 -12.23
N ASP A 4 8.12 -9.65 -13.26
CA ASP A 4 8.45 -8.33 -13.80
C ASP A 4 7.21 -7.55 -14.27
N ARG A 5 6.30 -8.18 -15.03
CA ARG A 5 5.05 -7.53 -15.45
C ARG A 5 4.20 -7.12 -14.24
N MET A 6 4.02 -8.00 -13.26
CA MET A 6 3.26 -7.70 -12.04
C MET A 6 3.89 -6.54 -11.26
N ARG A 7 5.22 -6.54 -11.09
CA ARG A 7 5.93 -5.41 -10.47
C ARG A 7 5.69 -4.10 -11.21
N ARG A 8 5.80 -4.08 -12.54
CA ARG A 8 5.55 -2.85 -13.34
C ARG A 8 4.11 -2.37 -13.19
N TYR A 9 3.13 -3.27 -13.17
CA TYR A 9 1.74 -2.92 -12.88
C TYR A 9 1.60 -2.30 -11.49
N THR A 10 2.17 -2.92 -10.46
CA THR A 10 2.16 -2.39 -9.10
C THR A 10 2.79 -1.01 -8.99
N ILE A 11 3.93 -0.77 -9.65
CA ILE A 11 4.59 0.55 -9.66
C ILE A 11 3.68 1.58 -10.33
N ALA A 12 3.23 1.32 -11.56
CA ALA A 12 2.38 2.25 -12.29
C ALA A 12 1.07 2.55 -11.56
N ASP A 13 0.51 1.56 -10.87
CA ASP A 13 -0.72 1.71 -10.09
C ASP A 13 -0.47 2.49 -8.79
N SER A 14 0.70 2.33 -8.16
CA SER A 14 1.11 3.13 -6.99
C SER A 14 1.28 4.60 -7.32
N GLU A 15 1.79 4.90 -8.52
CA GLU A 15 2.05 6.27 -8.96
C GLU A 15 0.78 7.10 -9.20
N LYS A 16 -0.37 6.44 -9.38
CA LYS A 16 -1.67 7.10 -9.57
C LYS A 16 -2.08 7.95 -8.38
N PHE A 17 -1.73 7.54 -7.17
CA PHE A 17 -2.07 8.29 -5.98
C PHE A 17 -1.10 9.46 -5.79
N ALA A 18 -1.62 10.69 -5.83
CA ALA A 18 -0.82 11.89 -5.62
C ALA A 18 -0.32 12.02 -4.16
N GLY A 19 -0.98 11.37 -3.21
CA GLY A 19 -0.67 11.41 -1.79
C GLY A 19 -1.74 12.11 -0.95
N ILE A 20 -1.53 12.10 0.36
CA ILE A 20 -2.28 12.85 1.36
C ILE A 20 -1.31 13.66 2.21
N THR A 21 -1.67 14.90 2.54
CA THR A 21 -0.83 15.79 3.32
C THR A 21 -1.64 16.69 4.25
N ASP A 22 -1.05 17.08 5.38
CA ASP A 22 -1.52 18.18 6.23
C ASP A 22 -0.70 19.47 6.04
N GLY A 23 0.19 19.51 5.04
CA GLY A 23 1.13 20.60 4.77
C GLY A 23 2.51 20.40 5.39
N GLU A 24 2.65 19.54 6.41
CA GLU A 24 3.93 19.22 7.05
C GLU A 24 4.33 17.78 6.77
N THR A 25 3.41 16.85 6.99
CA THR A 25 3.56 15.42 6.75
C THR A 25 2.91 15.08 5.43
N THR A 26 3.55 14.23 4.63
CA THR A 26 2.97 13.68 3.39
C THR A 26 3.11 12.17 3.40
N LEU A 27 2.06 11.46 2.99
CA LEU A 27 2.08 10.02 2.78
C LEU A 27 1.53 9.70 1.39
N ASP A 28 2.21 8.82 0.67
CA ASP A 28 1.81 8.35 -0.65
C ASP A 28 2.19 6.87 -0.83
N ASN A 29 2.15 6.36 -2.06
CA ASN A 29 2.51 4.98 -2.38
C ASN A 29 3.88 4.86 -3.08
N LYS A 30 4.74 5.89 -3.05
CA LYS A 30 5.96 5.92 -3.88
C LYS A 30 7.19 6.56 -3.25
N SER A 31 7.04 7.26 -2.12
CA SER A 31 8.13 8.00 -1.47
C SER A 31 8.95 7.17 -0.49
N GLY A 32 8.54 5.94 -0.18
CA GLY A 32 9.28 5.08 0.74
C GLY A 32 10.62 4.62 0.16
N GLU A 33 11.66 4.64 0.99
CA GLU A 33 13.00 4.23 0.58
C GLU A 33 13.13 2.71 0.50
N SER A 34 13.73 2.22 -0.59
CA SER A 34 14.11 0.82 -0.79
C SER A 34 15.21 0.77 -1.86
N ALA A 35 15.99 -0.32 -1.89
CA ALA A 35 16.80 -0.59 -3.08
C ALA A 35 15.93 -1.04 -4.27
N GLY A 36 14.74 -1.57 -3.99
CA GLY A 36 13.92 -2.31 -4.95
C GLY A 36 14.57 -3.64 -5.33
N ILE A 37 13.78 -4.70 -5.51
CA ILE A 37 14.33 -6.04 -5.80
C ILE A 37 15.18 -6.10 -7.08
N ARG A 38 15.00 -5.12 -7.98
CA ARG A 38 15.74 -4.98 -9.25
C ARG A 38 16.75 -3.84 -9.24
N GLY A 39 16.98 -3.19 -8.10
CA GLY A 39 17.83 -2.00 -8.03
C GLY A 39 17.21 -0.75 -8.67
N ASP A 40 15.88 -0.72 -8.85
CA ASP A 40 15.13 0.40 -9.41
C ASP A 40 14.80 1.48 -8.37
N GLY A 41 15.14 1.25 -7.10
CA GLY A 41 14.88 2.17 -6.00
C GLY A 41 13.40 2.30 -5.61
N PHE A 42 12.50 1.55 -6.25
CA PHE A 42 11.07 1.67 -6.00
C PHE A 42 10.62 0.67 -4.95
N LYS A 43 10.03 1.18 -3.86
CA LYS A 43 9.44 0.35 -2.81
C LYS A 43 8.06 -0.14 -3.23
N THR A 44 7.90 -1.45 -3.40
CA THR A 44 6.61 -2.10 -3.66
C THR A 44 6.10 -2.89 -2.46
N ALA A 45 6.96 -3.20 -1.50
CA ALA A 45 6.57 -3.85 -0.27
C ALA A 45 5.80 -2.92 0.67
N GLY A 46 4.96 -3.50 1.53
CA GLY A 46 4.14 -2.77 2.50
C GLY A 46 2.78 -2.33 1.94
N THR A 47 1.92 -1.89 2.86
CA THR A 47 0.53 -1.52 2.59
C THR A 47 0.44 -0.16 1.87
N ARG A 48 -0.49 -0.06 0.93
CA ARG A 48 -0.84 1.21 0.27
C ARG A 48 -1.71 2.08 1.18
N VAL A 49 -1.80 3.36 0.90
CA VAL A 49 -2.60 4.30 1.69
C VAL A 49 -4.07 3.86 1.77
N VAL A 50 -4.63 3.87 2.97
CA VAL A 50 -6.04 3.57 3.27
C VAL A 50 -6.74 4.85 3.74
N LEU A 51 -7.45 5.52 2.82
CA LEU A 51 -8.07 6.82 3.13
C LEU A 51 -9.20 6.73 4.18
N ASP A 52 -9.87 5.59 4.33
CA ASP A 52 -10.88 5.43 5.38
C ASP A 52 -10.29 5.34 6.79
N ILE A 53 -9.01 4.98 6.91
CA ILE A 53 -8.28 5.07 8.17
C ILE A 53 -7.96 6.54 8.47
N LEU A 54 -7.38 7.28 7.51
CA LEU A 54 -6.91 8.67 7.66
C LEU A 54 -8.01 9.73 7.71
N CYS A 55 -8.99 9.63 6.82
CA CYS A 55 -10.07 10.60 6.69
C CYS A 55 -11.33 10.18 7.45
N GLY A 56 -11.41 8.90 7.84
CA GLY A 56 -12.64 8.27 8.32
C GLY A 56 -13.60 7.92 7.17
N SER A 57 -14.52 6.99 7.43
CA SER A 57 -15.52 6.54 6.44
C SER A 57 -16.43 7.66 5.91
N ALA A 58 -16.59 8.74 6.68
CA ALA A 58 -17.37 9.92 6.32
C ALA A 58 -16.51 11.15 5.99
N ASN A 59 -15.20 10.98 5.75
CA ASN A 59 -14.24 12.04 5.43
C ASN A 59 -14.07 13.15 6.49
N LYS A 60 -14.53 12.93 7.73
CA LYS A 60 -14.56 13.95 8.78
C LYS A 60 -13.19 14.50 9.17
N GLN A 61 -12.10 13.77 8.93
CA GLN A 61 -10.75 14.21 9.31
C GLN A 61 -10.00 14.92 8.17
N CYS A 62 -10.58 14.96 6.97
CA CYS A 62 -9.98 15.56 5.78
C CYS A 62 -10.85 16.71 5.27
N LYS A 63 -10.29 17.58 4.43
CA LYS A 63 -11.08 18.61 3.76
C LYS A 63 -12.02 18.01 2.73
N THR A 64 -13.20 18.58 2.62
CA THR A 64 -14.27 18.13 1.72
C THR A 64 -14.71 19.27 0.81
N GLN A 65 -15.18 18.93 -0.38
CA GLN A 65 -15.64 19.91 -1.35
C GLN A 65 -16.97 20.52 -0.92
N HIS A 66 -17.10 21.84 -1.10
CA HIS A 66 -18.34 22.59 -0.93
C HIS A 66 -18.73 23.28 -2.23
N ASP A 67 -20.02 23.41 -2.49
CA ASP A 67 -20.56 24.14 -3.63
C ASP A 67 -20.55 25.66 -3.39
N ALA A 68 -21.03 26.43 -4.38
CA ALA A 68 -21.11 27.89 -4.30
C ALA A 68 -22.00 28.42 -3.16
N HIS A 69 -22.89 27.59 -2.60
CA HIS A 69 -23.77 27.92 -1.48
C HIS A 69 -23.25 27.33 -0.15
N ASN A 70 -21.97 26.92 -0.13
CA ASN A 70 -21.29 26.32 1.02
C ASN A 70 -21.92 24.98 1.48
N GLN A 71 -22.65 24.29 0.61
CA GLN A 71 -23.19 22.95 0.89
C GLN A 71 -22.18 21.87 0.50
N PRO A 72 -22.05 20.78 1.27
CA PRO A 72 -21.11 19.71 0.95
C PRO A 72 -21.48 19.05 -0.38
N VAL A 73 -20.50 18.88 -1.27
CA VAL A 73 -20.68 18.12 -2.51
C VAL A 73 -20.58 16.63 -2.18
N LEU A 74 -21.69 15.91 -2.32
CA LEU A 74 -21.76 14.49 -1.95
C LEU A 74 -21.41 13.58 -3.12
N ASP A 75 -20.90 12.39 -2.81
CA ASP A 75 -20.80 11.27 -3.74
C ASP A 75 -22.13 10.49 -3.86
N GLU A 76 -22.11 9.42 -4.64
CA GLU A 76 -23.28 8.54 -4.88
C GLU A 76 -23.83 7.88 -3.60
N ASN A 77 -23.03 7.82 -2.53
CA ASN A 77 -23.39 7.23 -1.24
C ASN A 77 -23.76 8.30 -0.19
N GLY A 78 -23.83 9.57 -0.58
CA GLY A 78 -24.13 10.68 0.32
C GLY A 78 -22.95 11.10 1.22
N ILE A 79 -21.71 10.69 0.89
CA ILE A 79 -20.50 11.07 1.64
C ILE A 79 -19.89 12.31 0.98
N PRO A 80 -19.47 13.34 1.74
CA PRO A 80 -18.81 14.51 1.17
C PRO A 80 -17.52 14.13 0.42
N LYS A 81 -17.38 14.59 -0.82
CA LYS A 81 -16.20 14.35 -1.66
C LYS A 81 -14.98 15.03 -1.06
N LEU A 82 -13.82 14.37 -1.13
CA LEU A 82 -12.55 14.95 -0.67
C LEU A 82 -12.13 16.14 -1.54
N GLU A 83 -11.67 17.19 -0.89
CA GLU A 83 -11.03 18.32 -1.56
C GLU A 83 -9.55 17.99 -1.82
N LEU A 84 -9.10 18.21 -3.06
CA LEU A 84 -7.71 18.01 -3.45
C LEU A 84 -6.97 19.36 -3.47
N ASP A 85 -5.69 19.34 -3.11
CA ASP A 85 -4.82 20.52 -3.26
C ASP A 85 -4.44 20.76 -4.74
N GLY A 86 -3.67 21.82 -4.99
CA GLY A 86 -3.19 22.16 -6.35
C GLY A 86 -2.30 21.09 -7.00
N ASN A 87 -1.81 20.10 -6.24
CA ASN A 87 -1.03 18.97 -6.71
C ASN A 87 -1.87 17.67 -6.80
N GLY A 88 -3.19 17.75 -6.59
CA GLY A 88 -4.08 16.60 -6.60
C GLY A 88 -4.04 15.74 -5.33
N ARG A 89 -3.41 16.22 -4.25
CA ARG A 89 -3.29 15.47 -2.99
C ARG A 89 -4.53 15.65 -2.12
N VAL A 90 -4.90 14.60 -1.40
CA VAL A 90 -5.91 14.70 -0.34
C VAL A 90 -5.37 15.59 0.78
N GLN A 91 -6.22 16.43 1.34
CA GLN A 91 -5.85 17.33 2.42
C GLN A 91 -6.36 16.78 3.76
N PHE A 92 -5.45 16.22 4.57
CA PHE A 92 -5.76 15.94 5.97
C PHE A 92 -5.96 17.28 6.69
N TYR A 93 -6.94 17.38 7.58
CA TYR A 93 -7.33 18.64 8.19
C TYR A 93 -7.13 18.63 9.70
N PRO A 94 -5.93 19.02 10.19
CA PRO A 94 -5.58 18.92 11.61
C PRO A 94 -6.56 19.60 12.56
N THR A 95 -7.10 20.76 12.17
CA THR A 95 -8.09 21.51 12.97
C THR A 95 -9.34 20.67 13.22
N GLN A 96 -9.81 19.94 12.20
CA GLN A 96 -11.01 19.11 12.29
C GLN A 96 -10.71 17.74 12.93
N ALA A 97 -9.54 17.18 12.65
CA ALA A 97 -9.08 15.92 13.24
C ALA A 97 -8.66 16.07 14.72
N GLY A 98 -8.37 17.29 15.17
CA GLY A 98 -7.89 17.59 16.53
C GLY A 98 -6.43 17.25 16.78
N MET A 99 -5.67 16.88 15.73
CA MET A 99 -4.25 16.50 15.81
C MET A 99 -3.60 16.59 14.42
N THR A 100 -2.27 16.63 14.35
CA THR A 100 -1.53 16.54 13.08
C THR A 100 -1.61 15.15 12.47
N MET A 101 -1.33 15.01 11.18
CA MET A 101 -1.31 13.70 10.53
C MET A 101 -0.22 12.80 11.12
N ALA A 102 0.96 13.35 11.45
CA ALA A 102 2.01 12.61 12.14
C ALA A 102 1.55 12.05 13.50
N ALA A 103 0.86 12.87 14.31
CA ALA A 103 0.30 12.41 15.58
C ALA A 103 -0.80 11.36 15.38
N PHE A 104 -1.63 11.50 14.34
CA PHE A 104 -2.65 10.52 13.99
C PHE A 104 -2.04 9.16 13.65
N LEU A 105 -0.96 9.12 12.86
CA LEU A 105 -0.27 7.88 12.48
C LEU A 105 0.28 7.09 13.69
N GLU A 106 0.50 7.76 14.82
CA GLU A 106 0.95 7.14 16.06
C GLU A 106 -0.18 6.61 16.97
N THR A 107 -1.44 6.93 16.65
CA THR A 107 -2.61 6.39 17.36
C THR A 107 -2.83 4.91 17.03
N ASP A 108 -3.61 4.20 17.86
CA ASP A 108 -3.97 2.80 17.58
C ASP A 108 -4.58 2.63 16.19
N ARG A 109 -5.50 3.53 15.80
CA ARG A 109 -6.10 3.55 14.47
C ARG A 109 -5.09 3.87 13.36
N GLY A 110 -4.16 4.79 13.59
CA GLY A 110 -3.09 5.09 12.63
C GLY A 110 -2.16 3.89 12.39
N LYS A 111 -1.90 3.13 13.46
CA LYS A 111 -1.08 1.91 13.45
C LYS A 111 -1.76 0.69 12.82
N GLU A 112 -3.05 0.77 12.50
CA GLU A 112 -3.74 -0.21 11.66
C GLU A 112 -3.42 -0.04 10.17
N MET A 113 -2.86 1.10 9.76
CA MET A 113 -2.57 1.37 8.34
C MET A 113 -1.47 0.47 7.78
N PRO A 114 -0.33 0.26 8.48
CA PRO A 114 0.56 -0.84 8.16
C PRO A 114 -0.18 -2.17 8.35
N GLY A 115 -0.25 -2.97 7.29
CA GLY A 115 -0.89 -4.29 7.35
C GLY A 115 -0.08 -5.29 8.19
N PRO A 116 -0.56 -6.55 8.32
CA PRO A 116 0.09 -7.56 9.15
C PRO A 116 1.54 -7.90 8.72
N THR A 117 1.89 -7.66 7.45
CA THR A 117 3.26 -7.84 6.93
C THR A 117 4.16 -6.64 7.20
N GLY A 118 3.61 -5.54 7.74
CA GLY A 118 4.36 -4.35 8.14
C GLY A 118 4.55 -3.31 7.04
N GLY A 119 4.77 -2.08 7.49
CA GLY A 119 5.16 -0.91 6.71
C GLY A 119 4.03 -0.33 5.85
N ASN A 120 4.12 0.98 5.62
CA ASN A 120 3.41 1.66 4.54
C ASN A 120 4.37 1.83 3.37
N ARG A 121 3.87 1.78 2.14
CA ARG A 121 4.71 1.90 0.94
C ARG A 121 5.41 3.25 0.82
N GLY A 122 4.74 4.34 1.20
CA GLY A 122 5.35 5.68 1.29
C GLY A 122 6.10 5.95 2.60
N GLY A 123 6.27 4.95 3.47
CA GLY A 123 6.88 5.12 4.78
C GLY A 123 8.12 4.23 4.99
N PRO A 124 8.70 4.26 6.21
CA PRO A 124 9.81 3.39 6.58
C PRO A 124 9.48 1.91 6.40
N GLY A 125 10.47 1.14 5.94
CA GLY A 125 10.35 -0.30 5.80
C GLY A 125 10.25 -1.01 7.15
N THR A 126 9.15 -1.73 7.38
CA THR A 126 9.02 -2.67 8.50
C THR A 126 8.50 -4.01 8.01
N LEU A 127 8.91 -5.08 8.68
CA LEU A 127 8.44 -6.45 8.45
C LEU A 127 8.05 -7.03 9.81
N LEU A 128 6.78 -7.42 9.97
CA LEU A 128 6.24 -7.87 11.27
C LEU A 128 6.49 -6.86 12.42
N GLY A 129 6.44 -5.56 12.10
CA GLY A 129 6.72 -4.47 13.05
C GLY A 129 8.20 -4.18 13.31
N PHE A 130 9.13 -5.01 12.80
CA PHE A 130 10.56 -4.75 12.94
C PHE A 130 11.06 -3.86 11.78
N PRO A 131 11.72 -2.73 12.06
CA PRO A 131 12.27 -1.88 11.02
C PRO A 131 13.43 -2.57 10.31
N TYR A 132 13.59 -2.29 9.02
CA TYR A 132 14.73 -2.72 8.23
C TYR A 132 15.29 -1.56 7.40
N SER A 133 16.59 -1.64 7.07
CA SER A 133 17.25 -0.63 6.25
C SER A 133 17.03 -0.88 4.75
N PRO A 134 16.83 0.17 3.95
CA PRO A 134 16.85 0.08 2.48
C PRO A 134 18.13 -0.63 1.98
N GLY A 135 17.98 -1.55 1.03
CA GLY A 135 19.06 -2.37 0.47
C GLY A 135 19.54 -3.52 1.35
N GLY A 136 19.03 -3.65 2.58
CA GLY A 136 19.30 -4.79 3.44
C GLY A 136 18.66 -6.09 2.95
N ILE A 137 19.08 -7.23 3.52
CA ILE A 137 18.53 -8.54 3.18
C ILE A 137 17.01 -8.59 3.40
N LEU A 138 16.52 -7.98 4.49
CA LEU A 138 15.08 -7.94 4.78
C LEU A 138 14.31 -7.03 3.81
N ASP A 139 14.91 -5.93 3.35
CA ASP A 139 14.32 -5.08 2.30
C ASP A 139 14.14 -5.87 1.01
N LEU A 140 15.21 -6.49 0.52
CA LEU A 140 15.17 -7.28 -0.71
C LEU A 140 14.23 -8.49 -0.60
N ALA A 141 14.22 -9.18 0.54
CA ALA A 141 13.29 -10.29 0.77
C ALA A 141 11.83 -9.84 0.75
N HIS A 142 11.51 -8.68 1.35
CA HIS A 142 10.16 -8.14 1.35
C HIS A 142 9.77 -7.61 -0.05
N GLU A 143 10.67 -6.92 -0.74
CA GLU A 143 10.46 -6.42 -2.11
C GLU A 143 10.28 -7.53 -3.13
N ALA A 144 10.89 -8.71 -2.92
CA ALA A 144 10.65 -9.87 -3.77
C ALA A 144 9.16 -10.26 -3.81
N TYR A 145 8.46 -10.10 -2.68
CA TYR A 145 7.01 -10.30 -2.62
C TYR A 145 6.23 -9.08 -3.08
N GLY A 146 6.73 -7.86 -2.83
CA GLY A 146 6.00 -6.60 -3.01
C GLY A 146 5.21 -6.51 -4.31
N GLY A 147 5.84 -6.72 -5.47
CA GLY A 147 5.16 -6.62 -6.77
C GLY A 147 4.10 -7.70 -7.02
N SER A 148 4.44 -8.98 -6.82
CA SER A 148 3.50 -10.08 -7.12
C SER A 148 2.38 -10.20 -6.09
N HIS A 149 2.70 -9.99 -4.80
CA HIS A 149 1.73 -10.02 -3.70
C HIS A 149 0.72 -8.87 -3.82
N ASP A 150 1.19 -7.65 -4.06
CA ASP A 150 0.32 -6.48 -4.25
C ASP A 150 -0.57 -6.63 -5.49
N PHE A 151 -0.03 -7.13 -6.60
CA PHE A 151 -0.84 -7.37 -7.80
C PHE A 151 -1.94 -8.43 -7.56
N ILE A 152 -1.59 -9.59 -6.97
CA ILE A 152 -2.54 -10.69 -6.75
C ILE A 152 -3.55 -10.36 -5.64
N GLY A 153 -3.05 -9.84 -4.52
CA GLY A 153 -3.83 -9.51 -3.33
C GLY A 153 -4.68 -8.26 -3.53
N GLY A 154 -4.19 -7.29 -4.30
CA GLY A 154 -4.78 -5.97 -4.45
C GLY A 154 -5.48 -5.74 -5.79
N THR A 155 -4.70 -5.63 -6.87
CA THR A 155 -5.22 -5.30 -8.20
C THR A 155 -6.15 -6.38 -8.74
N LEU A 156 -5.72 -7.66 -8.72
CA LEU A 156 -6.46 -8.77 -9.30
C LEU A 156 -7.74 -9.12 -8.50
N SER A 157 -7.74 -8.89 -7.19
CA SER A 157 -8.90 -9.10 -6.32
C SER A 157 -9.93 -7.95 -6.41
N GLY A 158 -9.56 -6.84 -7.03
CA GLY A 158 -10.35 -5.61 -7.05
C GLY A 158 -10.39 -4.89 -5.70
N TYR A 159 -9.38 -5.08 -4.85
CA TYR A 159 -9.23 -4.35 -3.58
C TYR A 159 -8.77 -2.91 -3.79
N TYR A 160 -7.99 -2.63 -4.85
CA TYR A 160 -7.55 -1.29 -5.15
C TYR A 160 -8.55 -0.51 -6.01
N ASP A 161 -8.68 0.79 -5.71
CA ASP A 161 -9.51 1.73 -6.45
C ASP A 161 -8.76 2.37 -7.63
N GLU A 162 -9.42 3.28 -8.34
CA GLU A 162 -8.86 3.95 -9.51
C GLU A 162 -7.65 4.85 -9.20
N GLN A 163 -7.48 5.26 -7.93
CA GLN A 163 -6.33 6.02 -7.46
C GLN A 163 -5.17 5.09 -7.05
N GLY A 164 -5.36 3.77 -7.10
CA GLY A 164 -4.37 2.80 -6.65
C GLY A 164 -4.28 2.69 -5.12
N ASN A 165 -5.32 3.09 -4.38
CA ASN A 165 -5.39 2.93 -2.94
C ASN A 165 -6.32 1.77 -2.56
N ALA A 166 -6.30 1.36 -1.29
CA ALA A 166 -7.35 0.47 -0.77
C ALA A 166 -8.73 1.10 -0.98
N ARG A 167 -9.67 0.31 -1.51
CA ARG A 167 -11.03 0.76 -1.75
C ARG A 167 -11.69 1.31 -0.50
N ARG A 168 -12.49 2.34 -0.74
CA ARG A 168 -13.24 3.06 0.29
C ARG A 168 -14.66 2.51 0.42
N GLY A 169 -15.26 2.73 1.59
CA GLY A 169 -16.65 2.38 1.85
C GLY A 169 -16.91 0.88 1.90
N LEU A 170 -15.87 0.07 2.15
CA LEU A 170 -16.02 -1.37 2.31
C LEU A 170 -16.84 -1.67 3.57
N THR A 171 -17.84 -2.55 3.42
CA THR A 171 -18.54 -3.11 4.58
C THR A 171 -17.55 -3.92 5.45
N PRO A 172 -17.84 -4.13 6.74
CA PRO A 172 -16.98 -4.95 7.60
C PRO A 172 -16.70 -6.35 7.03
N ALA A 173 -17.71 -6.97 6.40
CA ALA A 173 -17.57 -8.27 5.76
C ALA A 173 -16.64 -8.22 4.54
N GLN A 174 -16.74 -7.20 3.69
CA GLN A 174 -15.83 -7.04 2.55
C GLN A 174 -14.39 -6.77 3.02
N ASN A 175 -14.20 -5.90 4.00
CA ASN A 175 -12.88 -5.61 4.55
C ASN A 175 -12.22 -6.88 5.10
N PHE A 176 -12.97 -7.66 5.89
CA PHE A 176 -12.51 -8.95 6.41
C PHE A 176 -12.12 -9.95 5.31
N MET A 177 -12.91 -10.04 4.24
CA MET A 177 -12.59 -10.90 3.09
C MET A 177 -11.30 -10.47 2.38
N TYR A 178 -11.07 -9.16 2.24
CA TYR A 178 -9.83 -8.64 1.65
C TYR A 178 -8.61 -8.85 2.54
N GLU A 179 -8.75 -8.72 3.87
CA GLU A 179 -7.67 -9.03 4.82
C GLU A 179 -7.28 -10.51 4.74
N ILE A 180 -8.26 -11.42 4.73
CA ILE A 180 -8.01 -12.86 4.54
C ILE A 180 -7.32 -13.11 3.20
N TRP A 181 -7.86 -12.53 2.11
CA TRP A 181 -7.30 -12.72 0.78
C TRP A 181 -5.86 -12.23 0.69
N THR A 182 -5.55 -11.09 1.30
CA THR A 182 -4.20 -10.53 1.35
C THR A 182 -3.22 -11.51 2.02
N GLY A 183 -3.64 -12.20 3.08
CA GLY A 183 -2.84 -13.28 3.68
C GLY A 183 -2.67 -14.50 2.76
N ILE A 184 -3.76 -14.96 2.14
CA ILE A 184 -3.75 -16.10 1.21
C ILE A 184 -2.87 -15.82 -0.01
N ALA A 185 -2.87 -14.59 -0.53
CA ALA A 185 -2.13 -14.16 -1.72
C ALA A 185 -0.61 -14.35 -1.60
N LEU A 186 -0.05 -14.50 -0.40
CA LEU A 186 1.36 -14.86 -0.20
C LEU A 186 1.72 -16.19 -0.87
N VAL A 187 0.81 -17.18 -0.82
CA VAL A 187 1.04 -18.51 -1.39
C VAL A 187 1.23 -18.47 -2.91
N PRO A 188 0.27 -17.93 -3.71
CA PRO A 188 0.46 -17.80 -5.16
C PRO A 188 1.53 -16.76 -5.54
N ALA A 189 1.84 -15.78 -4.69
CA ALA A 189 2.94 -14.83 -4.92
C ALA A 189 4.34 -15.45 -4.73
N THR A 190 4.47 -16.45 -3.86
CA THR A 190 5.75 -17.09 -3.50
C THR A 190 6.58 -17.58 -4.69
N PRO A 191 6.06 -18.33 -5.69
CA PRO A 191 6.88 -18.76 -6.83
C PRO A 191 7.46 -17.57 -7.61
N PHE A 192 6.73 -16.46 -7.71
CA PHE A 192 7.20 -15.25 -8.37
C PHE A 192 8.24 -14.52 -7.51
N ALA A 193 8.02 -14.42 -6.21
CA ALA A 193 8.97 -13.81 -5.29
C ALA A 193 10.31 -14.55 -5.27
N LEU A 194 10.28 -15.87 -5.21
CA LEU A 194 11.49 -16.69 -5.32
C LEU A 194 12.19 -16.46 -6.66
N SER A 195 11.45 -16.24 -7.75
CA SER A 195 12.04 -16.01 -9.08
C SER A 195 12.76 -14.67 -9.19
N GLU A 196 12.37 -13.68 -8.37
CA GLU A 196 13.03 -12.38 -8.26
C GLU A 196 14.23 -12.45 -7.30
N ALA A 197 14.10 -13.16 -6.17
CA ALA A 197 15.12 -13.20 -5.12
C ALA A 197 16.29 -14.16 -5.42
N LEU A 198 16.03 -15.27 -6.12
CA LEU A 198 17.02 -16.32 -6.31
C LEU A 198 17.70 -16.21 -7.67
N PRO A 199 19.05 -16.26 -7.71
CA PRO A 199 19.76 -16.27 -8.97
C PRO A 199 19.52 -17.60 -9.71
N PRO A 200 19.68 -17.65 -11.05
CA PRO A 200 19.42 -18.86 -11.85
C PRO A 200 20.18 -20.11 -11.36
N GLN A 201 21.36 -19.93 -10.75
CA GLN A 201 22.17 -21.03 -10.21
C GLN A 201 21.51 -21.68 -8.98
N ALA A 202 20.82 -20.91 -8.14
CA ALA A 202 20.12 -21.44 -6.97
C ALA A 202 18.95 -22.34 -7.39
N TRP A 203 18.25 -22.01 -8.48
CA TRP A 203 17.21 -22.85 -9.06
C TRP A 203 17.73 -24.19 -9.58
N LYS A 204 18.89 -24.18 -10.24
CA LYS A 204 19.56 -25.43 -10.68
C LYS A 204 19.96 -26.31 -9.49
N ALA A 205 20.45 -25.72 -8.42
CA ALA A 205 20.79 -26.47 -7.20
C ALA A 205 19.54 -27.08 -6.54
N LEU A 206 18.43 -26.33 -6.48
CA LEU A 206 17.15 -26.85 -5.98
C LEU A 206 16.63 -28.02 -6.84
N GLU A 207 16.73 -27.92 -8.16
CA GLU A 207 16.35 -28.98 -9.09
C GLU A 207 17.17 -30.25 -8.87
N ILE A 208 18.49 -30.13 -8.68
CA ILE A 208 19.37 -31.25 -8.37
C ILE A 208 18.97 -31.90 -7.04
N LEU A 209 18.76 -31.10 -5.98
CA LEU A 209 18.34 -31.61 -4.67
C LEU A 209 16.98 -32.32 -4.71
N LEU A 210 16.02 -31.78 -5.45
CA LEU A 210 14.70 -32.40 -5.63
C LEU A 210 14.78 -33.71 -6.42
N ARG A 211 15.69 -33.81 -7.40
CA ARG A 211 15.96 -35.05 -8.14
C ARG A 211 16.68 -36.11 -7.29
N MET A 212 17.55 -35.70 -6.37
CA MET A 212 18.24 -36.63 -5.44
C MET A 212 17.33 -37.19 -4.35
N LYS A 213 16.23 -36.50 -4.04
CA LYS A 213 15.24 -36.92 -3.03
C LYS A 213 14.13 -37.82 -3.61
N ARG A 214 14.15 -38.06 -4.93
CA ARG A 214 13.19 -38.87 -5.67
C ARG A 214 13.81 -40.22 -6.01
#